data_AF-A0A4S4N3L5-F1
#
_entry.id   AF-A0A4S4N3L5-F1
#
_cell.length_a   1.000
_cell.length_b   1.000
_cell.length_c   1.000
_cell.angle_alpha   90.00
_cell.angle_beta   90.00
_cell.angle_gamma   90.00
#
_symmetry.space_group_name_H-M   'P 1'
#
loop_
_entity.id
_entity.type
_entity.pdbx_description
1 polymer ?
#
loop_
_entity_poly.entity_id
_entity_poly.type
_entity_poly.pdbx_seq_one_letter_code
_entity_poly.pdbx_strand_id
1 'polypeptide(L)'
;MLALAFAHLAAITAVLAVPLSNINYNHPRALNAQLVPAKAPGPWCDGLGGGAFDTAYNFSITAYNSTFDLVGAQLLLGSAGATDGAEFKVFSTYASFPYNDYPTLTLVNGGLTPNGQVAGAGVAVTAGSEPMFIITNLDTPTPAQIYCGVASTSAEGGGTGQPQLAVNGDPDSFALCSAGDYPNAQVNVFYKPTPNNTGSYIYDSCYPVKLEMSGWYTVYHIPPQVLIPEPATPSSSQAATATIETMFTSMITSTVMALGLLAGCQALPASLESRQAIPGCEGFGPAVFNTASDFTITALNRTLPNANDTGAPLVIGQAGAVTGESFVVLSTFASVAVNEFPTWNLTNGVLLPNGPVLVSQTNFTAGTAPQWELGQNLPVPAAIWCAVISTSAEGGPGSENPTLAGEGDTDDFFLCPTDIGQVNVVYKPIADNFDQYIFDECYAVDLKLIQ
;
A
#
# COMPACT_ATOMS: atom_id res chain seq x y z
N MET A 1 -19.75 -39.81 -44.14
CA MET A 1 -19.92 -38.38 -44.41
C MET A 1 -19.00 -37.61 -43.48
N LEU A 2 -17.70 -37.72 -43.73
CA LEU A 2 -16.61 -37.30 -42.87
C LEU A 2 -15.54 -36.69 -43.78
N ALA A 3 -15.84 -35.55 -44.39
CA ALA A 3 -14.94 -34.82 -45.30
C ALA A 3 -15.50 -33.42 -45.61
N LEU A 4 -15.72 -32.57 -44.60
CA LEU A 4 -16.03 -31.15 -44.81
C LEU A 4 -15.87 -30.35 -43.50
N ALA A 5 -14.67 -30.35 -42.93
CA ALA A 5 -14.33 -29.50 -41.77
C ALA A 5 -12.83 -29.18 -41.66
N PHE A 6 -12.10 -29.08 -42.79
CA PHE A 6 -10.69 -28.67 -42.81
C PHE A 6 -10.45 -27.65 -43.93
N ALA A 7 -11.06 -26.47 -43.79
CA ALA A 7 -10.78 -25.38 -44.73
C ALA A 7 -11.03 -24.00 -44.10
N HIS A 8 -10.68 -23.75 -42.83
CA HIS A 8 -10.74 -22.41 -42.23
C HIS A 8 -9.63 -22.13 -41.19
N LEU A 9 -8.46 -22.78 -41.31
CA LEU A 9 -7.32 -22.54 -40.41
C LEU A 9 -5.99 -22.36 -41.17
N ALA A 10 -6.00 -21.49 -42.19
CA ALA A 10 -4.80 -21.12 -42.93
C ALA A 10 -4.92 -19.69 -43.50
N ALA A 11 -5.10 -18.70 -42.62
CA ALA A 11 -4.87 -17.29 -42.94
C ALA A 11 -4.81 -16.51 -41.62
N ILE A 12 -3.64 -16.42 -41.01
CA ILE A 12 -3.07 -15.30 -40.24
C ILE A 12 -1.67 -15.79 -39.85
N THR A 13 -0.71 -15.56 -40.74
CA THR A 13 0.72 -15.76 -40.47
C THR A 13 1.44 -14.65 -41.22
N ALA A 14 1.66 -13.52 -40.55
CA ALA A 14 2.73 -12.56 -40.78
C ALA A 14 2.37 -11.20 -40.16
N VAL A 15 2.67 -11.00 -38.87
CA VAL A 15 2.96 -9.67 -38.32
C VAL A 15 4.06 -9.80 -37.27
N LEU A 16 5.25 -9.31 -37.65
CA LEU A 16 6.34 -8.77 -36.82
C LEU A 16 6.93 -9.63 -35.68
N ALA A 17 7.97 -10.39 -36.02
CA ALA A 17 9.05 -10.69 -35.08
C ALA A 17 9.97 -9.46 -34.98
N VAL A 18 9.90 -8.73 -33.86
CA VAL A 18 10.93 -7.76 -33.47
C VAL A 18 11.90 -8.49 -32.53
N PRO A 19 13.22 -8.44 -32.76
CA PRO A 19 14.17 -9.06 -31.85
C PRO A 19 14.22 -8.25 -30.55
N LEU A 20 13.72 -8.84 -29.45
CA LEU A 20 13.96 -8.35 -28.09
C LEU A 20 15.40 -8.69 -27.70
N SER A 21 16.34 -7.85 -28.11
CA SER A 21 17.68 -7.82 -27.54
C SER A 21 17.97 -6.38 -27.11
N ASN A 22 18.19 -6.21 -25.79
CA ASN A 22 18.53 -4.98 -25.08
C ASN A 22 17.37 -4.11 -24.61
N ILE A 23 16.69 -4.54 -23.56
CA ILE A 23 16.15 -3.59 -22.58
C ILE A 23 16.78 -3.95 -21.22
N ASN A 24 17.81 -3.20 -20.86
CA ASN A 24 18.39 -3.22 -19.52
C ASN A 24 17.45 -2.46 -18.59
N TYR A 25 16.51 -3.15 -17.95
CA TYR A 25 15.72 -2.60 -16.83
C TYR A 25 16.51 -2.77 -15.54
N ASN A 26 17.42 -1.83 -15.27
CA ASN A 26 17.98 -1.64 -13.93
C ASN A 26 17.16 -0.56 -13.22
N HIS A 27 16.11 -0.97 -12.50
CA HIS A 27 15.46 -0.10 -11.51
C HIS A 27 15.74 -0.66 -10.11
N PRO A 28 16.67 -0.06 -9.35
CA PRO A 28 16.91 -0.48 -7.98
C PRO A 28 15.76 0.01 -7.10
N ARG A 29 14.80 -0.88 -6.83
CA ARG A 29 13.86 -0.76 -5.71
C ARG A 29 14.61 -1.18 -4.45
N ALA A 30 15.33 -0.22 -3.86
CA ALA A 30 16.01 -0.43 -2.60
C ALA A 30 15.29 0.34 -1.51
N LEU A 31 15.19 -0.27 -0.31
CA LEU A 31 15.01 0.50 0.92
C LEU A 31 16.00 1.66 0.83
N ASN A 32 15.49 2.90 0.90
CA ASN A 32 16.36 4.06 0.86
C ASN A 32 17.11 4.05 2.19
N ALA A 33 18.29 3.43 2.18
CA ALA A 33 19.27 3.59 3.22
C ALA A 33 19.56 5.09 3.24
N GLN A 34 18.85 5.83 4.10
CA GLN A 34 19.31 7.11 4.62
C GLN A 34 20.81 6.93 4.78
N LEU A 35 21.62 7.73 4.06
CA LEU A 35 23.05 7.54 3.79
C LEU A 35 23.89 7.30 5.06
N VAL A 36 23.65 6.19 5.76
CA VAL A 36 24.49 5.60 6.76
C VAL A 36 25.64 5.09 5.90
N PRO A 37 26.87 5.58 6.13
CA PRO A 37 28.04 5.05 5.45
C PRO A 37 27.95 3.52 5.50
N ALA A 38 28.07 2.86 4.34
CA ALA A 38 27.93 1.42 4.23
C ALA A 38 28.96 0.74 5.14
N LYS A 39 28.59 0.56 6.39
CA LYS A 39 29.34 -0.17 7.40
C LYS A 39 29.10 -1.62 7.03
N ALA A 40 30.19 -2.37 6.82
CA ALA A 40 30.07 -3.80 6.66
C ALA A 40 29.28 -4.36 7.85
N PRO A 41 28.25 -5.19 7.62
CA PRO A 41 27.48 -5.76 8.70
C PRO A 41 28.39 -6.62 9.60
N GLY A 42 27.97 -6.83 10.84
CA GLY A 42 28.70 -7.71 11.76
C GLY A 42 28.74 -9.18 11.30
N PRO A 43 29.54 -10.02 12.00
CA PRO A 43 29.79 -11.40 11.59
C PRO A 43 28.54 -12.29 11.56
N TRP A 44 27.43 -11.88 12.20
CA TRP A 44 26.15 -12.57 12.13
C TRP A 44 25.49 -12.52 10.73
N CYS A 45 25.97 -11.65 9.83
CA CYS A 45 25.53 -11.60 8.43
C CYS A 45 26.51 -12.24 7.44
N ASP A 46 27.55 -12.92 7.93
CA ASP A 46 28.52 -13.61 7.08
C ASP A 46 27.81 -14.67 6.20
N GLY A 47 28.17 -14.73 4.93
CA GLY A 47 27.62 -15.70 3.97
C GLY A 47 26.31 -15.29 3.28
N LEU A 48 25.66 -14.20 3.68
CA LEU A 48 24.42 -13.71 3.07
C LEU A 48 24.63 -12.87 1.78
N GLY A 49 25.87 -12.66 1.36
CA GLY A 49 26.23 -11.93 0.14
C GLY A 49 26.32 -10.40 0.31
N GLY A 50 26.64 -9.71 -0.78
CA GLY A 50 26.95 -8.26 -0.77
C GLY A 50 25.75 -7.33 -0.51
N GLY A 51 24.53 -7.86 -0.54
CA GLY A 51 23.29 -7.13 -0.23
C GLY A 51 22.85 -7.22 1.23
N ALA A 52 23.63 -7.87 2.09
CA ALA A 52 23.30 -8.02 3.50
C ALA A 52 23.58 -6.73 4.30
N PHE A 53 22.69 -6.42 5.24
CA PHE A 53 22.81 -5.30 6.16
C PHE A 53 22.28 -5.69 7.54
N ASP A 54 22.75 -5.01 8.59
CA ASP A 54 22.40 -5.30 9.98
C ASP A 54 21.81 -4.09 10.70
N THR A 55 21.45 -3.06 9.94
CA THR A 55 20.89 -1.80 10.43
C THR A 55 19.76 -1.33 9.52
N ALA A 56 18.55 -1.22 10.06
CA ALA A 56 17.36 -0.66 9.40
C ALA A 56 16.37 -0.18 10.47
N TYR A 57 15.65 0.91 10.23
CA TYR A 57 14.77 1.53 11.23
C TYR A 57 13.33 1.51 10.77
N ASN A 58 12.40 1.41 11.73
CA ASN A 58 10.97 1.63 11.54
C ASN A 58 10.38 0.88 10.34
N PHE A 59 10.61 -0.43 10.27
CA PHE A 59 10.02 -1.28 9.24
C PHE A 59 8.96 -2.20 9.86
N SER A 60 7.94 -2.52 9.08
CA SER A 60 7.04 -3.65 9.38
C SER A 60 7.55 -4.92 8.70
N ILE A 61 7.07 -6.07 9.17
CA ILE A 61 7.36 -7.37 8.54
C ILE A 61 6.08 -7.95 7.97
N THR A 62 6.21 -8.55 6.79
CA THR A 62 5.17 -9.34 6.14
C THR A 62 5.68 -10.75 5.90
N ALA A 63 4.86 -11.76 6.17
CA ALA A 63 5.14 -13.15 5.78
C ALA A 63 4.63 -13.40 4.36
N TYR A 64 5.54 -13.47 3.39
CA TYR A 64 5.23 -13.77 2.01
C TYR A 64 5.30 -15.29 1.76
N ASN A 65 4.20 -15.87 1.28
CA ASN A 65 4.16 -17.28 0.93
C ASN A 65 4.79 -17.49 -0.46
N SER A 66 5.99 -18.07 -0.49
CA SER A 66 6.74 -18.31 -1.72
C SER A 66 6.12 -19.36 -2.64
N THR A 67 5.09 -20.08 -2.20
CA THR A 67 4.47 -21.18 -2.95
C THR A 67 3.27 -20.72 -3.78
N PHE A 68 2.54 -19.69 -3.35
CA PHE A 68 1.22 -19.36 -3.91
C PHE A 68 1.08 -17.94 -4.48
N ASP A 69 2.16 -17.15 -4.54
CA ASP A 69 2.14 -15.77 -5.07
C ASP A 69 0.98 -14.94 -4.50
N LEU A 70 0.74 -15.09 -3.20
CA LEU A 70 -0.32 -14.41 -2.48
C LEU A 70 0.19 -13.11 -1.86
N VAL A 71 -0.75 -12.18 -1.64
CA VAL A 71 -0.57 -11.04 -0.75
C VAL A 71 -0.01 -11.55 0.58
N GLY A 72 1.17 -11.04 0.96
CA GLY A 72 1.83 -11.48 2.17
C GLY A 72 0.98 -11.17 3.41
N ALA A 73 1.04 -12.03 4.42
CA ALA A 73 0.34 -11.83 5.68
C ALA A 73 1.11 -10.82 6.55
N GLN A 74 0.48 -9.69 6.91
CA GLN A 74 1.07 -8.74 7.84
C GLN A 74 1.39 -9.43 9.18
N LEU A 75 2.61 -9.24 9.67
CA LEU A 75 3.04 -9.76 10.96
C LEU A 75 3.06 -8.67 12.01
N LEU A 76 2.59 -9.02 13.20
CA LEU A 76 2.61 -8.22 14.42
C LEU A 76 3.27 -9.02 15.56
N LEU A 77 3.44 -8.39 16.72
CA LEU A 77 3.88 -9.06 17.94
C LEU A 77 2.70 -9.64 18.73
N GLY A 78 2.45 -10.94 18.55
CA GLY A 78 1.48 -11.73 19.30
C GLY A 78 1.93 -12.10 20.71
N SER A 79 0.99 -12.59 21.53
CA SER A 79 1.28 -12.98 22.92
C SER A 79 1.86 -14.40 23.01
N ALA A 80 2.97 -14.55 23.73
CA ALA A 80 3.61 -15.83 24.05
C ALA A 80 3.76 -16.07 25.57
N GLY A 81 2.94 -15.38 26.37
CA GLY A 81 2.93 -15.48 27.83
C GLY A 81 3.51 -14.25 28.53
N ALA A 82 3.51 -14.29 29.86
CA ALA A 82 4.02 -13.22 30.70
C ALA A 82 4.49 -13.77 32.06
N THR A 83 5.35 -13.00 32.73
CA THR A 83 5.75 -13.18 34.13
C THR A 83 5.71 -11.81 34.81
N ASP A 84 5.88 -11.77 36.12
CA ASP A 84 5.95 -10.51 36.88
C ASP A 84 7.03 -9.59 36.30
N GLY A 85 6.59 -8.52 35.62
CA GLY A 85 7.45 -7.49 35.04
C GLY A 85 7.92 -7.70 33.59
N ALA A 86 7.54 -8.79 32.92
CA ALA A 86 7.90 -9.01 31.51
C ALA A 86 6.80 -9.75 30.73
N GLU A 87 6.61 -9.33 29.48
CA GLU A 87 5.78 -10.03 28.50
C GLU A 87 6.66 -10.67 27.43
N PHE A 88 6.25 -11.86 26.99
CA PHE A 88 6.88 -12.57 25.88
C PHE A 88 6.01 -12.40 24.66
N LYS A 89 6.61 -12.00 23.55
CA LYS A 89 5.93 -11.84 22.27
C LYS A 89 6.58 -12.65 21.17
N VAL A 90 5.83 -12.98 20.14
CA VAL A 90 6.29 -13.70 18.95
C VAL A 90 5.70 -13.07 17.70
N PHE A 91 6.25 -13.37 16.52
CA PHE A 91 5.59 -12.94 15.29
C PHE A 91 4.32 -13.73 15.03
N SER A 92 3.20 -13.03 14.91
CA SER A 92 1.88 -13.59 14.63
C SER A 92 1.23 -12.86 13.47
N THR A 93 0.41 -13.57 12.69
CA THR A 93 -0.37 -12.92 11.62
C THR A 93 -1.43 -12.01 12.22
N TYR A 94 -1.65 -10.85 11.58
CA TYR A 94 -2.70 -9.90 11.95
C TYR A 94 -4.07 -10.59 12.11
N ALA A 95 -4.43 -11.46 11.17
CA ALA A 95 -5.70 -12.18 11.17
C ALA A 95 -5.92 -13.04 12.43
N SER A 96 -4.85 -13.56 13.02
CA SER A 96 -4.92 -14.43 14.21
C SER A 96 -4.71 -13.67 15.53
N PHE A 97 -4.08 -12.49 15.49
CA PHE A 97 -3.81 -11.65 16.65
C PHE A 97 -3.82 -10.16 16.27
N PRO A 98 -5.02 -9.53 16.21
CA PRO A 98 -5.20 -8.18 15.66
C PRO A 98 -4.87 -7.06 16.68
N TYR A 99 -3.81 -7.23 17.47
CA TYR A 99 -3.35 -6.22 18.44
C TYR A 99 -2.02 -5.63 17.98
N ASN A 100 -2.04 -4.35 17.63
CA ASN A 100 -0.95 -3.66 16.95
C ASN A 100 -0.09 -2.79 17.88
N ASP A 101 0.23 -3.30 19.07
CA ASP A 101 0.98 -2.55 20.08
C ASP A 101 2.42 -2.21 19.64
N TYR A 102 2.94 -2.98 18.68
CA TYR A 102 4.31 -2.87 18.15
C TYR A 102 4.27 -2.93 16.61
N PRO A 103 3.81 -1.86 15.94
CA PRO A 103 3.57 -1.86 14.49
C PRO A 103 4.85 -1.92 13.66
N THR A 104 5.98 -1.55 14.24
CA THR A 104 7.26 -1.48 13.54
C THR A 104 8.40 -2.01 14.40
N LEU A 105 9.48 -2.35 13.73
CA LEU A 105 10.71 -2.87 14.31
C LEU A 105 11.89 -2.02 13.86
N THR A 106 12.97 -2.14 14.63
CA THR A 106 14.26 -1.58 14.33
C THR A 106 15.30 -2.69 14.43
N LEU A 107 16.19 -2.76 13.44
CA LEU A 107 17.35 -3.63 13.37
C LEU A 107 18.59 -2.76 13.58
N VAL A 108 19.41 -3.03 14.60
CA VAL A 108 20.67 -2.31 14.84
C VAL A 108 21.76 -3.30 15.23
N ASN A 109 22.87 -3.30 14.48
CA ASN A 109 23.97 -4.23 14.68
C ASN A 109 23.48 -5.69 14.89
N GLY A 110 22.55 -6.12 14.06
CA GLY A 110 21.96 -7.47 14.05
C GLY A 110 20.98 -7.78 15.17
N GLY A 111 20.76 -6.83 16.08
CA GLY A 111 19.76 -6.92 17.13
C GLY A 111 18.42 -6.36 16.64
N LEU A 112 17.34 -7.12 16.83
CA LEU A 112 15.99 -6.69 16.48
C LEU A 112 15.27 -6.17 17.72
N THR A 113 14.69 -4.98 17.65
CA THR A 113 13.95 -4.33 18.75
C THR A 113 12.59 -3.85 18.25
N PRO A 114 11.47 -4.17 18.92
CA PRO A 114 10.19 -3.62 18.57
C PRO A 114 10.07 -2.16 19.02
N ASN A 115 9.42 -1.36 18.18
CA ASN A 115 9.14 0.04 18.47
C ASN A 115 7.75 0.12 19.09
N GLY A 116 7.67 0.38 20.38
CA GLY A 116 6.42 0.58 21.10
C GLY A 116 6.62 1.38 22.39
N GLN A 117 5.58 1.47 23.22
CA GLN A 117 5.63 2.25 24.46
C GLN A 117 6.58 1.67 25.51
N VAL A 118 6.72 0.33 25.52
CA VAL A 118 7.62 -0.39 26.42
C VAL A 118 8.81 -0.90 25.63
N ALA A 119 10.00 -0.79 26.21
CA ALA A 119 11.21 -1.27 25.58
C ALA A 119 11.17 -2.79 25.41
N GLY A 120 11.68 -3.26 24.27
CA GLY A 120 11.73 -4.67 23.95
C GLY A 120 13.00 -5.06 23.19
N ALA A 121 13.30 -6.35 23.23
CA ALA A 121 14.45 -6.91 22.53
C ALA A 121 14.14 -8.32 22.03
N GLY A 122 14.53 -8.59 20.78
CA GLY A 122 14.53 -9.92 20.20
C GLY A 122 15.60 -10.78 20.86
N VAL A 123 15.23 -12.01 21.21
CA VAL A 123 16.14 -12.96 21.84
C VAL A 123 16.67 -13.97 20.83
N ALA A 124 17.59 -14.83 21.29
CA ALA A 124 18.11 -15.91 20.47
C ALA A 124 16.98 -16.88 20.06
N VAL A 125 17.01 -17.36 18.82
CA VAL A 125 16.07 -18.38 18.34
C VAL A 125 16.81 -19.66 17.95
N THR A 126 16.21 -20.78 18.29
CA THR A 126 16.68 -22.13 17.92
C THR A 126 15.73 -22.76 16.91
N ALA A 127 16.21 -23.75 16.17
CA ALA A 127 15.35 -24.51 15.26
C ALA A 127 14.18 -25.15 16.01
N GLY A 128 12.99 -25.05 15.44
CA GLY A 128 11.74 -25.51 16.02
C GLY A 128 11.04 -24.50 16.94
N SER A 129 11.59 -23.29 17.12
CA SER A 129 11.06 -22.25 18.01
C SER A 129 10.65 -20.98 17.26
N GLU A 130 9.79 -20.18 17.88
CA GLU A 130 9.41 -18.86 17.39
C GLU A 130 10.53 -17.83 17.58
N PRO A 131 10.71 -16.87 16.66
CA PRO A 131 11.43 -15.63 16.94
C PRO A 131 10.70 -14.87 18.05
N MET A 132 11.29 -14.85 19.24
CA MET A 132 10.68 -14.31 20.45
C MET A 132 11.26 -12.95 20.82
N PHE A 133 10.44 -12.14 21.49
CA PHE A 133 10.78 -10.84 22.05
C PHE A 133 10.44 -10.81 23.54
N ILE A 134 11.29 -10.14 24.32
CA ILE A 134 11.00 -9.81 25.72
C ILE A 134 10.67 -8.33 25.79
N ILE A 135 9.48 -8.01 26.26
CA ILE A 135 8.98 -6.66 26.50
C ILE A 135 8.97 -6.43 28.02
N THR A 136 9.65 -5.40 28.51
CA THR A 136 9.75 -5.17 29.96
C THR A 136 10.00 -3.70 30.31
N ASN A 137 9.45 -3.27 31.45
CA ASN A 137 9.74 -1.96 32.08
C ASN A 137 10.94 -2.03 33.05
N LEU A 138 11.57 -3.21 33.18
CA LEU A 138 12.78 -3.41 33.96
C LEU A 138 14.01 -3.24 33.05
N ASP A 139 15.06 -4.02 33.31
CA ASP A 139 16.25 -4.07 32.46
C ASP A 139 15.95 -4.86 31.17
N THR A 140 15.76 -4.15 30.06
CA THR A 140 15.61 -4.77 28.75
C THR A 140 16.89 -5.54 28.39
N PRO A 141 16.80 -6.83 28.02
CA PRO A 141 17.98 -7.60 27.65
C PRO A 141 18.64 -7.01 26.40
N THR A 142 19.94 -7.21 26.25
CA THR A 142 20.63 -6.86 25.00
C THR A 142 20.04 -7.69 23.85
N PRO A 143 19.60 -7.07 22.74
CA PRO A 143 19.07 -7.80 21.60
C PRO A 143 20.07 -8.81 21.05
N ALA A 144 19.60 -10.01 20.73
CA ALA A 144 20.42 -11.05 20.14
C ALA A 144 20.89 -10.62 18.74
N GLN A 145 22.19 -10.60 18.52
CA GLN A 145 22.81 -10.20 17.25
C GLN A 145 22.81 -11.37 16.26
N ILE A 146 21.62 -11.74 15.79
CA ILE A 146 21.41 -12.90 14.90
C ILE A 146 20.55 -12.56 13.67
N TYR A 147 20.06 -11.33 13.58
CA TYR A 147 19.17 -10.88 12.52
C TYR A 147 19.95 -10.10 11.46
N CYS A 148 19.60 -10.29 10.20
CA CYS A 148 20.14 -9.52 9.08
C CYS A 148 19.03 -9.20 8.10
N GLY A 149 19.06 -8.02 7.51
CA GLY A 149 18.32 -7.77 6.28
C GLY A 149 19.16 -8.22 5.09
N VAL A 150 18.52 -8.83 4.10
CA VAL A 150 19.15 -9.24 2.83
C VAL A 150 18.39 -8.54 1.72
N ALA A 151 19.03 -7.60 1.03
CA ALA A 151 18.43 -6.96 -0.12
C ALA A 151 18.08 -8.03 -1.17
N SER A 152 16.81 -8.07 -1.60
CA SER A 152 16.39 -8.95 -2.68
C SER A 152 17.05 -8.46 -3.97
N THR A 153 18.13 -9.15 -4.36
CA THR A 153 18.95 -8.80 -5.53
C THR A 153 18.85 -9.84 -6.65
N SER A 154 18.04 -10.89 -6.47
CA SER A 154 17.91 -11.92 -7.48
C SER A 154 17.19 -11.37 -8.71
N ALA A 155 17.88 -11.35 -9.85
CA ALA A 155 17.26 -11.09 -11.15
C ALA A 155 16.23 -12.17 -11.54
N GLU A 156 16.21 -13.30 -10.83
CA GLU A 156 15.38 -14.49 -11.08
C GLU A 156 14.05 -14.50 -10.31
N GLY A 157 13.66 -13.39 -9.66
CA GLY A 157 12.26 -13.17 -9.27
C GLY A 157 11.73 -13.95 -8.06
N GLY A 158 12.59 -14.43 -7.15
CA GLY A 158 12.16 -15.22 -5.99
C GLY A 158 11.66 -14.42 -4.77
N GLY A 159 11.34 -13.13 -4.92
CA GLY A 159 10.85 -12.27 -3.85
C GLY A 159 10.22 -10.99 -4.41
N THR A 160 9.45 -10.26 -3.60
CA THR A 160 8.64 -9.10 -4.04
C THR A 160 9.45 -7.84 -4.38
N GLY A 161 10.78 -7.94 -4.41
CA GLY A 161 11.70 -6.81 -4.46
C GLY A 161 11.95 -6.15 -3.09
N GLN A 162 11.28 -6.59 -2.03
CA GLN A 162 11.55 -6.14 -0.67
C GLN A 162 12.73 -6.89 -0.05
N PRO A 163 13.53 -6.27 0.84
CA PRO A 163 14.55 -6.97 1.60
C PRO A 163 13.94 -8.05 2.51
N GLN A 164 14.66 -9.15 2.69
CA GLN A 164 14.23 -10.28 3.51
C GLN A 164 14.97 -10.28 4.84
N LEU A 165 14.25 -10.59 5.92
CA LEU A 165 14.84 -10.81 7.23
C LEU A 165 15.40 -12.23 7.31
N ALA A 166 16.71 -12.34 7.49
CA ALA A 166 17.41 -13.58 7.79
C ALA A 166 17.65 -13.72 9.29
N VAL A 167 17.64 -14.96 9.77
CA VAL A 167 17.98 -15.29 11.15
C VAL A 167 19.03 -16.38 11.19
N ASN A 168 20.11 -16.16 11.94
CA ASN A 168 21.28 -17.05 11.98
C ASN A 168 21.84 -17.35 10.57
N GLY A 169 21.91 -16.33 9.71
CA GLY A 169 22.39 -16.47 8.34
C GLY A 169 21.42 -17.21 7.40
N ASP A 170 20.15 -17.34 7.76
CA ASP A 170 19.16 -18.12 7.01
C ASP A 170 17.88 -17.30 6.74
N PRO A 171 17.62 -16.89 5.48
CA PRO A 171 16.42 -16.14 5.09
C PRO A 171 15.22 -17.01 4.72
N ASP A 172 15.41 -18.31 4.51
CA ASP A 172 14.42 -19.16 3.81
C ASP A 172 13.76 -20.20 4.72
N SER A 173 14.24 -20.39 5.95
CA SER A 173 13.76 -21.45 6.84
C SER A 173 12.65 -21.02 7.81
N PHE A 174 11.73 -20.16 7.37
CA PHE A 174 10.56 -19.77 8.17
C PHE A 174 9.30 -20.47 7.69
N ALA A 175 8.38 -20.72 8.62
CA ALA A 175 7.04 -21.18 8.30
C ALA A 175 6.01 -20.48 9.18
N LEU A 176 4.80 -20.29 8.67
CA LEU A 176 3.64 -19.95 9.48
C LEU A 176 2.94 -21.24 9.89
N CYS A 177 2.72 -21.41 11.20
CA CYS A 177 2.07 -22.59 11.77
C CYS A 177 0.98 -22.15 12.76
N SER A 178 -0.09 -22.93 12.86
CA SER A 178 -1.08 -22.78 13.93
C SER A 178 -0.50 -23.23 15.28
N ALA A 179 -0.55 -22.35 16.28
CA ALA A 179 -0.08 -22.63 17.65
C ALA A 179 -1.02 -23.58 18.43
N GLY A 180 -2.17 -23.97 17.86
CA GLY A 180 -3.14 -24.87 18.49
C GLY A 180 -4.23 -25.36 17.53
N ASP A 181 -5.09 -26.26 18.00
CA ASP A 181 -6.16 -26.93 17.22
C ASP A 181 -7.56 -26.31 17.45
N TYR A 182 -7.62 -25.18 18.12
CA TYR A 182 -8.84 -24.46 18.43
C TYR A 182 -9.13 -23.33 17.41
N PRO A 183 -10.40 -22.92 17.22
CA PRO A 183 -10.80 -22.01 16.14
C PRO A 183 -10.13 -20.62 16.10
N ASN A 184 -9.51 -20.21 17.22
CA ASN A 184 -8.85 -18.92 17.38
C ASN A 184 -7.37 -19.10 17.75
N ALA A 185 -6.75 -20.20 17.32
CA ALA A 185 -5.33 -20.39 17.52
C ALA A 185 -4.53 -19.31 16.80
N GLN A 186 -3.53 -18.76 17.49
CA GLN A 186 -2.59 -17.83 16.86
C GLN A 186 -1.83 -18.55 15.75
N VAL A 187 -1.60 -17.86 14.63
CA VAL A 187 -0.76 -18.36 13.54
C VAL A 187 0.56 -17.62 13.63
N ASN A 188 1.59 -18.33 14.08
CA ASN A 188 2.88 -17.77 14.43
C ASN A 188 3.97 -18.16 13.44
N VAL A 189 5.02 -17.35 13.37
CA VAL A 189 6.24 -17.68 12.62
C VAL A 189 7.11 -18.61 13.46
N PHE A 190 7.51 -19.74 12.86
CA PHE A 190 8.50 -20.66 13.42
C PHE A 190 9.75 -20.69 12.57
N TYR A 191 10.90 -20.67 13.22
CA TYR A 191 12.20 -20.87 12.57
C TYR A 191 12.52 -22.37 12.52
N LYS A 192 12.69 -22.93 11.32
CA LYS A 192 12.97 -24.35 11.07
C LYS A 192 12.01 -25.26 11.84
N PRO A 193 10.69 -25.20 11.57
CA PRO A 193 9.74 -26.07 12.26
C PRO A 193 10.12 -27.54 12.07
N THR A 194 9.87 -28.36 13.09
CA THR A 194 10.12 -29.80 13.09
C THR A 194 8.88 -30.55 13.57
N PRO A 195 8.67 -31.82 13.13
CA PRO A 195 7.54 -32.62 13.61
C PRO A 195 7.56 -32.90 15.12
N ASN A 196 8.74 -32.84 15.76
CA ASN A 196 8.91 -33.06 17.18
C ASN A 196 8.98 -31.73 17.94
N ASN A 197 7.81 -31.12 18.17
CA ASN A 197 7.70 -29.76 18.72
C ASN A 197 7.04 -29.70 20.11
N THR A 198 6.91 -30.83 20.80
CA THR A 198 6.27 -30.91 22.14
C THR A 198 4.86 -30.34 22.24
N GLY A 199 4.15 -30.17 21.12
CA GLY A 199 2.81 -29.59 21.08
C GLY A 199 2.78 -28.07 21.01
N SER A 200 3.92 -27.40 20.76
CA SER A 200 3.96 -25.93 20.61
C SER A 200 3.21 -25.42 19.37
N TYR A 201 3.02 -26.27 18.35
CA TYR A 201 2.26 -25.96 17.14
C TYR A 201 1.84 -27.24 16.42
N ILE A 202 0.88 -27.11 15.50
CA ILE A 202 0.46 -28.19 14.61
C ILE A 202 1.37 -28.22 13.38
N TYR A 203 2.29 -29.17 13.32
CA TYR A 203 3.26 -29.26 12.22
C TYR A 203 2.59 -29.36 10.84
N ASP A 204 1.48 -30.09 10.73
CA ASP A 204 0.75 -30.26 9.46
C ASP A 204 0.05 -28.97 8.98
N SER A 205 -0.07 -27.96 9.84
CA SER A 205 -0.59 -26.63 9.46
C SER A 205 0.51 -25.70 8.92
N CYS A 206 1.77 -26.10 9.02
CA CYS A 206 2.89 -25.25 8.64
C CYS A 206 3.02 -25.12 7.13
N TYR A 207 3.23 -23.89 6.65
CA TYR A 207 3.62 -23.64 5.27
C TYR A 207 4.81 -22.66 5.22
N PRO A 208 5.73 -22.84 4.25
CA PRO A 208 6.94 -22.03 4.17
C PRO A 208 6.60 -20.57 3.81
N VAL A 209 7.31 -19.64 4.44
CA VAL A 209 7.20 -18.21 4.18
C VAL A 209 8.58 -17.56 4.15
N LYS A 210 8.67 -16.41 3.48
CA LYS A 210 9.79 -15.47 3.62
C LYS A 210 9.33 -14.28 4.44
N LEU A 211 10.22 -13.76 5.28
CA LEU A 211 9.92 -12.57 6.08
C LEU A 211 10.42 -11.35 5.34
N GLU A 212 9.52 -10.55 4.79
CA GLU A 212 9.86 -9.36 4.02
C GLU A 212 9.76 -8.10 4.87
N MET A 213 10.77 -7.24 4.76
CA MET A 213 10.91 -5.99 5.48
C MET A 213 10.37 -4.84 4.63
N SER A 214 9.26 -4.23 5.06
CA SER A 214 8.71 -3.04 4.43
C SER A 214 8.97 -1.82 5.31
N GLY A 215 9.90 -0.96 4.88
CA GLY A 215 10.21 0.30 5.56
C GLY A 215 9.14 1.36 5.34
N TRP A 216 8.82 2.13 6.38
CA TRP A 216 8.05 3.36 6.24
C TRP A 216 9.01 4.50 5.92
N TYR A 217 9.07 4.95 4.67
CA TYR A 217 9.70 6.23 4.36
C TYR A 217 8.92 7.03 3.33
N THR A 218 8.41 8.17 3.79
CA THR A 218 8.13 9.36 2.97
C THR A 218 9.47 9.87 2.44
N VAL A 219 9.66 9.82 1.12
CA VAL A 219 10.86 10.40 0.50
C VAL A 219 10.78 11.92 0.66
N TYR A 220 11.36 12.48 1.73
CA TYR A 220 11.81 13.86 1.69
C TYR A 220 13.02 13.91 0.76
N HIS A 221 12.74 14.14 -0.52
CA HIS A 221 13.77 14.54 -1.45
C HIS A 221 14.23 15.92 -1.00
N ILE A 222 15.29 15.99 -0.18
CA ILE A 222 16.02 17.24 0.00
C ILE A 222 16.61 17.51 -1.39
N PRO A 223 16.12 18.53 -2.14
CA PRO A 223 16.72 18.84 -3.42
C PRO A 223 18.21 19.06 -3.18
N PRO A 224 19.09 18.59 -4.08
CA PRO A 224 20.51 18.86 -3.96
C PRO A 224 20.66 20.35 -3.74
N GLN A 225 21.22 20.72 -2.58
CA GLN A 225 21.57 22.10 -2.29
C GLN A 225 22.45 22.53 -3.46
N VAL A 226 21.87 23.31 -4.37
CA VAL A 226 22.63 24.02 -5.38
C VAL A 226 23.60 24.86 -4.55
N LEU A 227 24.86 24.48 -4.56
CA LEU A 227 25.95 25.32 -4.09
C LEU A 227 25.85 26.61 -4.90
N ILE A 228 25.13 27.60 -4.36
CA ILE A 228 25.08 28.94 -4.91
C ILE A 228 26.51 29.45 -4.76
N PRO A 229 27.24 29.75 -5.85
CA PRO A 229 28.52 30.41 -5.73
C PRO A 229 28.32 31.73 -4.99
N GLU A 230 29.16 31.96 -4.00
CA GLU A 230 29.27 33.22 -3.27
C GLU A 230 29.24 34.41 -4.26
N PRO A 231 28.43 35.46 -4.01
CA PRO A 231 28.24 36.54 -4.97
C PRO A 231 29.54 37.33 -5.15
N ALA A 232 30.11 37.24 -6.35
CA ALA A 232 31.13 38.17 -6.77
C ALA A 232 30.57 39.60 -6.75
N THR A 233 31.34 40.49 -6.14
CA THR A 233 31.11 41.94 -6.05
C THR A 233 30.77 42.56 -7.41
N PRO A 234 29.68 43.36 -7.53
CA PRO A 234 29.32 43.96 -8.81
C PRO A 234 30.21 45.15 -9.14
N SER A 235 30.89 45.07 -10.28
CA SER A 235 31.41 46.24 -10.98
C SER A 235 30.34 46.83 -11.91
N SER A 236 30.41 48.15 -12.03
CA SER A 236 29.39 49.07 -12.53
C SER A 236 29.10 49.03 -14.03
N SER A 237 27.87 49.47 -14.36
CA SER A 237 27.38 50.00 -15.66
C SER A 237 27.08 48.94 -16.74
N GLN A 238 25.91 48.91 -17.40
CA GLN A 238 25.25 50.00 -18.12
C GLN A 238 23.75 49.73 -18.29
N ALA A 239 22.99 50.83 -18.35
CA ALA A 239 21.57 50.87 -18.68
C ALA A 239 21.34 50.72 -20.20
N ALA A 240 20.31 49.97 -20.59
CA ALA A 240 19.67 50.13 -21.89
C ALA A 240 18.17 49.80 -21.77
N THR A 241 17.39 50.86 -21.74
CA THR A 241 15.94 50.92 -21.91
C THR A 241 15.56 50.51 -23.33
N ALA A 242 14.60 49.61 -23.51
CA ALA A 242 13.89 49.45 -24.78
C ALA A 242 12.42 49.07 -24.53
N THR A 243 11.58 50.09 -24.68
CA THR A 243 10.13 50.06 -24.85
C THR A 243 9.78 49.41 -26.18
N ILE A 244 8.82 48.46 -26.24
CA ILE A 244 8.11 48.12 -27.49
C ILE A 244 6.61 47.94 -27.21
N GLU A 245 5.86 48.53 -28.11
CA GLU A 245 4.42 48.80 -28.13
C GLU A 245 3.53 47.58 -28.43
N THR A 246 2.35 47.65 -27.82
CA THR A 246 0.99 47.44 -28.34
C THR A 246 0.75 47.04 -29.81
N MET A 247 -0.35 46.27 -29.95
CA MET A 247 -1.25 46.05 -31.11
C MET A 247 -0.94 44.87 -32.04
N PHE A 248 -1.84 43.88 -32.04
CA PHE A 248 -2.56 43.50 -33.26
C PHE A 248 -3.90 42.83 -32.92
N THR A 249 -4.98 43.54 -33.21
CA THR A 249 -6.34 43.04 -33.37
C THR A 249 -6.47 42.58 -34.82
N SER A 250 -6.94 41.36 -35.10
CA SER A 250 -7.51 41.05 -36.41
C SER A 250 -8.51 39.89 -36.34
N MET A 251 -9.78 40.26 -36.52
CA MET A 251 -10.87 39.41 -36.95
C MET A 251 -10.52 38.67 -38.25
N ILE A 252 -10.86 37.39 -38.37
CA ILE A 252 -11.44 36.83 -39.60
C ILE A 252 -12.53 35.83 -39.20
N THR A 253 -13.76 36.28 -39.37
CA THR A 253 -14.97 35.48 -39.58
C THR A 253 -14.87 34.78 -40.93
N SER A 254 -15.13 33.47 -40.99
CA SER A 254 -15.48 32.80 -42.25
C SER A 254 -16.42 31.63 -41.99
N THR A 255 -17.70 31.94 -42.14
CA THR A 255 -18.81 31.04 -42.39
C THR A 255 -18.68 30.46 -43.80
N VAL A 256 -18.60 29.13 -43.93
CA VAL A 256 -18.96 28.45 -45.17
C VAL A 256 -19.99 27.37 -44.85
N MET A 257 -21.21 27.63 -45.32
CA MET A 257 -22.29 26.66 -45.48
C MET A 257 -21.90 25.66 -46.58
N ALA A 258 -21.99 24.36 -46.29
CA ALA A 258 -22.09 23.34 -47.33
C ALA A 258 -23.24 22.38 -46.97
N LEU A 259 -24.30 22.52 -47.77
CA LEU A 259 -25.48 21.67 -47.80
C LEU A 259 -25.15 20.40 -48.60
N GLY A 260 -25.36 19.22 -48.03
CA GLY A 260 -25.16 17.93 -48.71
C GLY A 260 -26.24 16.92 -48.31
N LEU A 261 -27.06 16.54 -49.28
CA LEU A 261 -28.24 15.67 -49.16
C LEU A 261 -27.89 14.18 -48.95
N LEU A 262 -28.69 13.55 -48.08
CA LEU A 262 -29.31 12.21 -48.14
C LEU A 262 -28.47 11.00 -48.60
N ALA A 263 -28.27 10.05 -47.67
CA ALA A 263 -28.38 8.62 -47.96
C ALA A 263 -29.00 7.92 -46.74
N GLY A 264 -30.20 7.37 -46.92
CA GLY A 264 -30.91 6.61 -45.90
C GLY A 264 -30.30 5.22 -45.73
N CYS A 265 -30.01 4.86 -44.49
CA CYS A 265 -29.81 3.48 -44.07
C CYS A 265 -30.70 3.26 -42.86
N GLN A 266 -31.74 2.42 -43.01
CA GLN A 266 -32.59 2.03 -41.89
C GLN A 266 -31.81 1.05 -41.01
N ALA A 267 -31.24 1.56 -39.91
CA ALA A 267 -30.75 0.74 -38.83
C ALA A 267 -31.95 0.33 -37.95
N LEU A 268 -32.09 -0.98 -37.76
CA LEU A 268 -33.01 -1.61 -36.81
C LEU A 268 -32.84 -0.96 -35.42
N PRO A 269 -33.91 -0.85 -34.61
CA PRO A 269 -33.79 -0.46 -33.22
C PRO A 269 -33.08 -1.60 -32.49
N ALA A 270 -31.75 -1.51 -32.37
CA ALA A 270 -31.08 -2.14 -31.25
C ALA A 270 -31.74 -1.52 -30.01
N SER A 271 -32.43 -2.36 -29.23
CA SER A 271 -32.78 -2.02 -27.87
C SER A 271 -31.48 -1.68 -27.16
N LEU A 272 -31.14 -0.38 -27.16
CA LEU A 272 -30.35 0.24 -26.13
C LEU A 272 -31.19 0.05 -24.86
N GLU A 273 -31.09 -1.14 -24.26
CA GLU A 273 -31.13 -1.22 -22.82
C GLU A 273 -30.09 -0.19 -22.39
N SER A 274 -30.58 0.98 -22.00
CA SER A 274 -29.89 1.83 -21.06
C SER A 274 -29.37 0.86 -20.01
N ARG A 275 -28.06 0.58 -20.06
CA ARG A 275 -27.36 0.08 -18.89
C ARG A 275 -27.79 1.06 -17.82
N GLN A 276 -28.64 0.60 -16.91
CA GLN A 276 -29.10 1.44 -15.82
C GLN A 276 -27.83 1.97 -15.18
N ALA A 277 -27.64 3.27 -15.26
CA ALA A 277 -26.46 3.90 -14.71
C ALA A 277 -26.43 3.49 -13.24
N ILE A 278 -25.35 2.81 -12.86
CA ILE A 278 -25.16 2.42 -11.48
C ILE A 278 -24.96 3.74 -10.72
N PRO A 279 -25.81 4.08 -9.74
CA PRO A 279 -25.68 5.34 -9.01
C PRO A 279 -24.26 5.50 -8.45
N GLY A 280 -23.64 6.67 -8.67
CA GLY A 280 -22.26 6.97 -8.28
C GLY A 280 -21.19 6.49 -9.26
N CYS A 281 -21.56 5.77 -10.32
CA CYS A 281 -20.66 5.25 -11.36
C CYS A 281 -20.87 5.94 -12.73
N GLU A 282 -21.66 7.01 -12.78
CA GLU A 282 -22.00 7.69 -14.01
C GLU A 282 -20.73 8.18 -14.74
N GLY A 283 -20.57 7.83 -16.01
CA GLY A 283 -19.51 8.38 -16.86
C GLY A 283 -18.26 7.52 -17.02
N PHE A 284 -18.05 6.49 -16.19
CA PHE A 284 -16.86 5.62 -16.26
C PHE A 284 -16.92 4.50 -17.31
N GLY A 285 -18.05 4.35 -18.02
CA GLY A 285 -18.19 3.35 -19.08
C GLY A 285 -18.52 1.93 -18.56
N PRO A 286 -18.27 0.88 -19.35
CA PRO A 286 -18.75 -0.47 -19.04
C PRO A 286 -17.88 -1.25 -18.05
N ALA A 287 -16.70 -0.75 -17.68
CA ALA A 287 -15.71 -1.43 -16.87
C ALA A 287 -15.74 -0.98 -15.39
N VAL A 288 -16.94 -0.83 -14.85
CA VAL A 288 -17.17 -0.45 -13.46
C VAL A 288 -18.03 -1.46 -12.74
N PHE A 289 -17.78 -1.59 -11.45
CA PHE A 289 -18.61 -2.37 -10.54
C PHE A 289 -18.80 -1.61 -9.23
N ASN A 290 -19.93 -1.86 -8.58
CA ASN A 290 -20.29 -1.25 -7.29
C ASN A 290 -20.51 -2.31 -6.20
N THR A 291 -20.05 -3.54 -6.45
CA THR A 291 -20.08 -4.62 -5.48
C THR A 291 -18.77 -5.40 -5.51
N ALA A 292 -18.11 -5.51 -4.36
CA ALA A 292 -16.94 -6.33 -4.09
C ALA A 292 -16.84 -6.58 -2.58
N SER A 293 -16.21 -7.67 -2.16
CA SER A 293 -16.09 -8.01 -0.75
C SER A 293 -14.66 -8.34 -0.35
N ASP A 294 -14.39 -8.18 0.94
CA ASP A 294 -13.18 -8.62 1.62
C ASP A 294 -11.88 -8.11 0.99
N PHE A 295 -11.87 -6.84 0.57
CA PHE A 295 -10.67 -6.18 0.04
C PHE A 295 -10.07 -5.20 1.04
N THR A 296 -8.81 -4.83 0.83
CA THR A 296 -8.17 -3.71 1.53
C THR A 296 -8.08 -2.51 0.61
N ILE A 297 -7.94 -1.31 1.17
CA ILE A 297 -7.79 -0.08 0.38
C ILE A 297 -6.39 0.47 0.60
N THR A 298 -5.74 0.89 -0.47
CA THR A 298 -4.46 1.59 -0.42
C THR A 298 -4.54 2.93 -1.13
N ALA A 299 -3.68 3.88 -0.76
CA ALA A 299 -3.48 5.14 -1.43
C ALA A 299 -2.16 5.12 -2.21
N LEU A 300 -2.24 5.10 -3.53
CA LEU A 300 -1.10 5.15 -4.43
C LEU A 300 -0.80 6.60 -4.80
N ASN A 301 0.38 7.10 -4.42
CA ASN A 301 0.81 8.47 -4.70
C ASN A 301 0.93 8.72 -6.21
N ARG A 302 0.37 9.83 -6.68
CA ARG A 302 0.45 10.27 -8.09
C ARG A 302 1.49 11.34 -8.36
N THR A 303 1.94 12.04 -7.33
CA THR A 303 2.86 13.18 -7.45
C THR A 303 4.31 12.78 -7.29
N LEU A 304 4.58 11.75 -6.47
CA LEU A 304 5.93 11.26 -6.17
C LEU A 304 6.02 9.75 -6.44
N PRO A 305 7.24 9.22 -6.71
CA PRO A 305 7.46 7.78 -6.77
C PRO A 305 6.99 7.09 -5.49
N ASN A 306 6.21 6.03 -5.65
CA ASN A 306 5.77 5.21 -4.52
C ASN A 306 6.91 4.31 -4.03
N ALA A 307 6.96 4.07 -2.72
CA ALA A 307 7.92 3.13 -2.12
C ALA A 307 7.61 1.66 -2.47
N ASN A 308 6.38 1.37 -2.87
CA ASN A 308 5.88 0.06 -3.30
C ASN A 308 4.84 0.26 -4.43
N ASP A 309 4.46 -0.81 -5.13
CA ASP A 309 3.46 -0.72 -6.21
C ASP A 309 2.02 -0.70 -5.70
N THR A 310 1.83 -0.98 -4.41
CA THR A 310 0.51 -1.09 -3.78
C THR A 310 0.04 0.24 -3.17
N GLY A 311 0.95 1.16 -2.83
CA GLY A 311 0.63 2.39 -2.11
C GLY A 311 0.63 2.24 -0.58
N ALA A 312 0.23 3.30 0.11
CA ALA A 312 0.10 3.31 1.57
C ALA A 312 -1.21 2.61 1.98
N PRO A 313 -1.18 1.60 2.87
CA PRO A 313 -2.39 0.96 3.36
C PRO A 313 -3.27 1.95 4.12
N LEU A 314 -4.56 1.90 3.85
CA LEU A 314 -5.57 2.75 4.46
C LEU A 314 -6.42 1.95 5.45
N VAL A 315 -6.71 2.59 6.57
CA VAL A 315 -7.50 2.05 7.67
C VAL A 315 -8.47 3.10 8.17
N ILE A 316 -9.36 2.68 9.04
CA ILE A 316 -10.26 3.57 9.75
C ILE A 316 -9.48 4.32 10.84
N GLY A 317 -9.50 5.66 10.78
CA GLY A 317 -8.98 6.54 11.81
C GLY A 317 -10.09 7.36 12.47
N GLN A 318 -9.88 7.80 13.72
CA GLN A 318 -10.88 8.56 14.47
C GLN A 318 -11.00 9.99 13.94
N ALA A 319 -12.23 10.49 13.75
CA ALA A 319 -12.53 11.86 13.33
C ALA A 319 -13.36 12.66 14.34
N GLY A 320 -13.82 12.01 15.41
CA GLY A 320 -14.55 12.65 16.50
C GLY A 320 -15.54 11.69 17.14
N ALA A 321 -16.24 12.17 18.16
CA ALA A 321 -17.34 11.44 18.78
C ALA A 321 -18.34 12.40 19.42
N VAL A 322 -19.60 12.00 19.45
CA VAL A 322 -20.65 12.59 20.28
C VAL A 322 -21.25 11.51 21.18
N THR A 323 -22.16 11.88 22.08
CA THR A 323 -22.75 10.89 22.99
C THR A 323 -23.52 9.82 22.22
N GLY A 324 -22.95 8.60 22.16
CA GLY A 324 -23.56 7.43 21.52
C GLY A 324 -23.17 7.18 20.07
N GLU A 325 -22.35 8.05 19.48
CA GLU A 325 -21.94 7.96 18.07
C GLU A 325 -20.45 8.34 17.94
N SER A 326 -19.73 7.62 17.08
CA SER A 326 -18.33 7.94 16.74
C SER A 326 -18.21 8.18 15.25
N PHE A 327 -17.39 9.17 14.89
CA PHE A 327 -17.09 9.52 13.52
C PHE A 327 -15.69 9.05 13.19
N VAL A 328 -15.56 8.43 12.03
CA VAL A 328 -14.29 7.89 11.56
C VAL A 328 -14.08 8.22 10.09
N VAL A 329 -12.82 8.28 9.68
CA VAL A 329 -12.39 8.64 8.32
C VAL A 329 -11.38 7.65 7.81
N LEU A 330 -11.11 7.68 6.50
CA LEU A 330 -10.08 6.85 5.88
C LEU A 330 -8.73 7.53 6.07
N SER A 331 -7.80 6.83 6.73
CA SER A 331 -6.49 7.36 7.10
C SER A 331 -5.38 6.38 6.74
N THR A 332 -4.15 6.85 6.62
CA THR A 332 -3.02 5.93 6.46
C THR A 332 -2.79 5.14 7.74
N PHE A 333 -2.55 3.83 7.60
CA PHE A 333 -2.22 2.96 8.74
C PHE A 333 -1.02 3.47 9.54
N ALA A 334 -0.04 4.09 8.87
CA ALA A 334 1.12 4.73 9.51
C ALA A 334 0.73 5.73 10.60
N SER A 335 -0.34 6.49 10.33
CA SER A 335 -0.72 7.65 11.13
C SER A 335 -1.68 7.31 12.26
N VAL A 336 -2.42 6.20 12.14
CA VAL A 336 -3.39 5.73 13.16
C VAL A 336 -2.81 4.62 14.03
N ALA A 337 -1.95 3.76 13.45
CA ALA A 337 -1.35 2.60 14.11
C ALA A 337 -2.35 1.60 14.73
N VAL A 338 -3.62 1.63 14.34
CA VAL A 338 -4.65 0.65 14.73
C VAL A 338 -5.45 0.29 13.47
N ASN A 339 -5.83 -0.99 13.32
CA ASN A 339 -6.57 -1.47 12.16
C ASN A 339 -7.80 -2.30 12.57
N GLU A 340 -8.70 -1.70 13.33
CA GLU A 340 -9.91 -2.38 13.83
C GLU A 340 -10.79 -2.95 12.69
N PHE A 341 -10.66 -2.41 11.48
CA PHE A 341 -11.41 -2.77 10.29
C PHE A 341 -10.46 -3.11 9.13
N PRO A 342 -9.88 -4.32 9.13
CA PRO A 342 -8.81 -4.66 8.19
C PRO A 342 -9.27 -4.83 6.75
N THR A 343 -10.56 -5.06 6.52
CA THR A 343 -11.12 -5.28 5.19
C THR A 343 -12.38 -4.44 4.99
N TRP A 344 -12.79 -4.34 3.74
CA TRP A 344 -13.87 -3.51 3.25
C TRP A 344 -14.77 -4.30 2.32
N ASN A 345 -16.04 -3.91 2.31
CA ASN A 345 -17.04 -4.35 1.37
C ASN A 345 -17.59 -3.15 0.62
N LEU A 346 -17.67 -3.26 -0.69
CA LEU A 346 -18.43 -2.38 -1.55
C LEU A 346 -19.74 -3.10 -1.85
N THR A 347 -20.88 -2.57 -1.43
CA THR A 347 -22.20 -3.21 -1.61
C THR A 347 -23.17 -2.23 -2.22
N ASN A 348 -23.52 -2.44 -3.49
CA ASN A 348 -24.41 -1.55 -4.24
C ASN A 348 -24.00 -0.07 -4.18
N GLY A 349 -22.69 0.19 -4.23
CA GLY A 349 -22.10 1.54 -4.20
C GLY A 349 -21.91 2.14 -2.81
N VAL A 350 -22.24 1.38 -1.77
CA VAL A 350 -21.92 1.74 -0.38
C VAL A 350 -20.59 1.10 0.01
N LEU A 351 -19.63 1.90 0.48
CA LEU A 351 -18.36 1.40 0.99
C LEU A 351 -18.45 1.21 2.51
N LEU A 352 -18.32 -0.03 2.98
CA LEU A 352 -18.49 -0.42 4.38
C LEU A 352 -17.23 -1.11 4.89
N PRO A 353 -16.65 -0.66 6.01
CA PRO A 353 -15.59 -1.40 6.67
C PRO A 353 -16.17 -2.68 7.31
N ASN A 354 -15.42 -3.78 7.26
CA ASN A 354 -15.81 -5.05 7.87
C ASN A 354 -15.44 -5.06 9.35
N GLY A 355 -16.44 -5.09 10.23
CA GLY A 355 -16.24 -5.16 11.67
C GLY A 355 -17.52 -5.46 12.45
N PRO A 356 -17.42 -5.60 13.80
CA PRO A 356 -18.53 -6.02 14.65
C PRO A 356 -19.56 -4.92 14.91
N VAL A 357 -19.29 -3.67 14.50
CA VAL A 357 -20.13 -2.51 14.75
C VAL A 357 -20.88 -2.15 13.48
N LEU A 358 -22.14 -1.72 13.63
CA LEU A 358 -22.89 -1.15 12.51
C LEU A 358 -22.18 0.13 12.05
N VAL A 359 -22.00 0.26 10.74
CA VAL A 359 -21.35 1.40 10.12
C VAL A 359 -22.26 1.96 9.03
N SER A 360 -22.41 3.28 9.00
CA SER A 360 -23.05 3.96 7.88
C SER A 360 -22.13 5.04 7.34
N GLN A 361 -21.98 5.02 6.04
CA GLN A 361 -21.21 6.02 5.33
C GLN A 361 -22.05 7.29 5.16
N THR A 362 -21.45 8.46 5.42
CA THR A 362 -22.03 9.75 5.08
C THR A 362 -21.61 10.18 3.67
N ASN A 363 -22.35 11.11 3.08
CA ASN A 363 -21.86 11.83 1.90
C ASN A 363 -20.64 12.67 2.28
N PHE A 364 -19.76 12.88 1.33
CA PHE A 364 -18.66 13.84 1.46
C PHE A 364 -18.73 14.86 0.32
N THR A 365 -18.17 16.04 0.58
CA THR A 365 -18.08 17.13 -0.40
C THR A 365 -16.63 17.55 -0.56
N ALA A 366 -16.36 18.38 -1.57
CA ALA A 366 -15.05 18.99 -1.71
C ALA A 366 -14.60 19.65 -0.40
N GLY A 367 -13.35 19.42 -0.03
CA GLY A 367 -12.72 19.91 1.18
C GLY A 367 -12.89 19.01 2.40
N THR A 368 -13.62 17.90 2.30
CA THR A 368 -13.89 17.00 3.44
C THR A 368 -13.32 15.60 3.21
N ALA A 369 -13.00 14.91 4.31
CA ALA A 369 -12.66 13.49 4.27
C ALA A 369 -13.94 12.65 4.12
N PRO A 370 -13.91 11.53 3.36
CA PRO A 370 -14.97 10.54 3.43
C PRO A 370 -15.10 10.03 4.87
N GLN A 371 -16.33 10.07 5.39
CA GLN A 371 -16.62 9.80 6.79
C GLN A 371 -17.63 8.66 6.94
N TRP A 372 -17.45 7.91 8.02
CA TRP A 372 -18.37 6.88 8.47
C TRP A 372 -18.80 7.15 9.91
N GLU A 373 -20.03 6.80 10.21
CA GLU A 373 -20.63 6.85 11.54
C GLU A 373 -20.74 5.44 12.11
N LEU A 374 -20.34 5.30 13.37
CA LEU A 374 -20.45 4.09 14.17
C LEU A 374 -21.48 4.33 15.27
N GLY A 375 -22.51 3.47 15.37
CA GLY A 375 -23.59 3.68 16.34
C GLY A 375 -24.83 2.80 16.11
N GLN A 376 -25.89 3.03 16.91
CA GLN A 376 -27.15 2.28 16.83
C GLN A 376 -28.22 2.95 15.94
N ASN A 377 -28.13 4.26 15.70
CA ASN A 377 -29.13 5.04 14.95
C ASN A 377 -28.51 5.63 13.68
N LEU A 378 -28.01 4.75 12.83
CA LEU A 378 -27.25 5.17 11.67
C LEU A 378 -28.15 5.72 10.56
N PRO A 379 -27.70 6.75 9.82
CA PRO A 379 -28.39 7.21 8.63
C PRO A 379 -28.43 6.12 7.55
N VAL A 380 -29.24 6.35 6.52
CA VAL A 380 -29.17 5.50 5.32
C VAL A 380 -27.82 5.76 4.65
N PRO A 381 -27.01 4.71 4.41
CA PRO A 381 -25.68 4.92 3.87
C PRO A 381 -25.71 5.43 2.44
N ALA A 382 -24.74 6.28 2.12
CA ALA A 382 -24.54 6.87 0.81
C ALA A 382 -24.08 5.84 -0.23
N ALA A 383 -24.82 5.69 -1.34
CA ALA A 383 -24.43 4.84 -2.48
C ALA A 383 -23.68 5.67 -3.53
N ILE A 384 -22.46 6.10 -3.20
CA ILE A 384 -21.67 7.06 -4.00
C ILE A 384 -20.33 6.51 -4.50
N TRP A 385 -20.00 5.27 -4.16
CA TRP A 385 -18.73 4.65 -4.54
C TRP A 385 -18.87 3.67 -5.69
N CYS A 386 -17.79 3.54 -6.45
CA CYS A 386 -17.61 2.46 -7.39
C CYS A 386 -16.14 2.10 -7.56
N ALA A 387 -15.89 0.95 -8.14
CA ALA A 387 -14.55 0.54 -8.52
C ALA A 387 -14.47 0.49 -10.05
N VAL A 388 -13.44 1.16 -10.56
CA VAL A 388 -13.16 1.31 -11.99
C VAL A 388 -11.99 0.40 -12.33
N ILE A 389 -12.21 -0.54 -13.24
CA ILE A 389 -11.14 -1.36 -13.81
C ILE A 389 -10.51 -0.53 -14.92
N SER A 390 -9.21 -0.26 -14.82
CA SER A 390 -8.49 0.40 -15.90
C SER A 390 -8.54 -0.49 -17.15
N THR A 391 -9.21 -0.01 -18.20
CA THR A 391 -9.35 -0.70 -19.48
C THR A 391 -8.60 0.01 -20.60
N SER A 392 -7.68 0.92 -20.27
CA SER A 392 -6.97 1.68 -21.30
C SER A 392 -6.19 0.74 -22.21
N ALA A 393 -6.57 0.73 -23.50
CA ALA A 393 -5.91 -0.07 -24.53
C ALA A 393 -4.47 0.38 -24.80
N GLU A 394 -4.07 1.54 -24.28
CA GLU A 394 -2.74 2.13 -24.41
C GLU A 394 -1.72 1.55 -23.41
N GLY A 395 -2.14 0.68 -22.49
CA GLY A 395 -1.19 -0.08 -21.66
C GLY A 395 -0.22 0.81 -20.86
N GLY A 396 -0.68 1.97 -20.37
CA GLY A 396 0.00 2.62 -19.25
C GLY A 396 0.13 1.58 -18.13
N PRO A 397 1.29 1.49 -17.44
CA PRO A 397 1.61 0.39 -16.54
C PRO A 397 0.44 0.13 -15.61
N GLY A 398 -0.27 -0.96 -15.90
CA GLY A 398 -1.54 -1.27 -15.30
C GLY A 398 -1.34 -1.43 -13.81
N SER A 399 -1.95 -0.55 -13.02
CA SER A 399 -2.30 -0.98 -11.67
C SER A 399 -3.30 -2.12 -11.87
N GLU A 400 -2.84 -3.36 -11.67
CA GLU A 400 -3.67 -4.57 -11.78
C GLU A 400 -4.92 -4.49 -10.90
N ASN A 401 -4.87 -3.60 -9.90
CA ASN A 401 -5.90 -3.32 -8.93
C ASN A 401 -6.93 -2.28 -9.42
N PRO A 402 -8.24 -2.53 -9.22
CA PRO A 402 -9.29 -1.55 -9.47
C PRO A 402 -9.06 -0.24 -8.70
N THR A 403 -9.43 0.89 -9.30
CA THR A 403 -9.37 2.21 -8.66
C THR A 403 -10.74 2.54 -8.08
N LEU A 404 -10.79 2.87 -6.79
CA LEU A 404 -11.98 3.32 -6.10
C LEU A 404 -12.30 4.76 -6.55
N ALA A 405 -13.50 4.97 -7.04
CA ALA A 405 -14.06 6.27 -7.37
C ALA A 405 -15.19 6.61 -6.40
N GLY A 406 -15.28 7.87 -5.99
CA GLY A 406 -16.38 8.37 -5.18
C GLY A 406 -16.96 9.63 -5.80
N GLU A 407 -18.29 9.79 -5.76
CA GLU A 407 -18.98 10.92 -6.40
C GLU A 407 -18.67 11.02 -7.91
N GLY A 408 -18.49 9.88 -8.58
CA GLY A 408 -18.17 9.84 -10.02
C GLY A 408 -16.74 10.30 -10.35
N ASP A 409 -15.83 10.29 -9.38
CA ASP A 409 -14.47 10.84 -9.51
C ASP A 409 -13.41 9.87 -8.99
N THR A 410 -12.37 9.58 -9.77
CA THR A 410 -11.21 8.76 -9.37
C THR A 410 -10.00 9.57 -8.96
N ASP A 411 -9.94 10.85 -9.35
CA ASP A 411 -8.68 11.54 -9.54
C ASP A 411 -8.44 12.67 -8.54
N ASP A 412 -9.47 13.04 -7.79
CA ASP A 412 -9.44 14.19 -6.88
C ASP A 412 -9.38 13.79 -5.39
N PHE A 413 -8.74 12.66 -5.08
CA PHE A 413 -8.41 12.25 -3.70
C PHE A 413 -6.97 12.64 -3.34
N PHE A 414 -6.79 13.08 -2.09
CA PHE A 414 -5.52 13.53 -1.56
C PHE A 414 -5.27 12.93 -0.19
N LEU A 415 -4.01 12.65 0.14
CA LEU A 415 -3.61 12.40 1.53
C LEU A 415 -3.16 13.72 2.14
N CYS A 416 -3.79 14.11 3.24
CA CYS A 416 -3.57 15.37 3.92
C CYS A 416 -3.26 15.13 5.42
N PRO A 417 -2.08 15.54 5.91
CA PRO A 417 -1.77 15.54 7.34
C PRO A 417 -2.70 16.45 8.13
N THR A 418 -2.95 16.10 9.39
CA THR A 418 -3.69 16.89 10.38
C THR A 418 -2.73 17.43 11.44
N ASP A 419 -3.18 18.39 12.24
CA ASP A 419 -2.42 18.95 13.37
C ASP A 419 -2.11 17.94 14.49
N ILE A 420 -2.90 16.86 14.59
CA ILE A 420 -2.69 15.75 15.51
C ILE A 420 -1.80 14.63 14.94
N GLY A 421 -1.26 14.79 13.73
CA GLY A 421 -0.34 13.84 13.08
C GLY A 421 -1.02 12.68 12.33
N GLN A 422 -2.35 12.61 12.35
CA GLN A 422 -3.11 11.69 11.50
C GLN A 422 -3.04 12.15 10.03
N VAL A 423 -2.99 11.24 9.06
CA VAL A 423 -3.00 11.57 7.63
C VAL A 423 -4.25 10.98 7.00
N ASN A 424 -5.17 11.85 6.58
CA ASN A 424 -6.51 11.49 6.12
C ASN A 424 -6.63 11.58 4.60
N VAL A 425 -7.48 10.74 4.02
CA VAL A 425 -7.95 10.91 2.66
C VAL A 425 -8.94 12.07 2.64
N VAL A 426 -8.69 13.07 1.80
CA VAL A 426 -9.55 14.24 1.60
C VAL A 426 -9.95 14.32 0.13
N TYR A 427 -11.24 14.52 -0.12
CA TYR A 427 -11.77 14.73 -1.46
C TYR A 427 -11.69 16.22 -1.81
N LYS A 428 -11.03 16.56 -2.93
CA LYS A 428 -10.85 17.94 -3.43
C LYS A 428 -10.47 18.91 -2.29
N PRO A 429 -9.30 18.76 -1.65
CA PRO A 429 -8.92 19.61 -0.53
C PRO A 429 -9.01 21.09 -0.93
N ILE A 430 -9.39 21.93 0.04
CA ILE A 430 -9.52 23.38 -0.13
C ILE A 430 -8.68 24.08 0.95
N ALA A 431 -8.19 25.28 0.63
CA ALA A 431 -7.35 26.05 1.55
C ALA A 431 -8.10 26.53 2.81
N ASP A 432 -9.39 26.84 2.70
CA ASP A 432 -10.25 27.24 3.83
C ASP A 432 -10.95 26.00 4.41
N ASN A 433 -10.22 25.24 5.22
CA ASN A 433 -10.67 23.95 5.76
C ASN A 433 -10.93 23.93 7.27
N PHE A 434 -10.99 25.11 7.92
CA PHE A 434 -11.19 25.24 9.37
C PHE A 434 -10.18 24.43 10.21
N ASP A 435 -8.92 24.39 9.78
CA ASP A 435 -7.81 23.65 10.41
C ASP A 435 -8.04 22.13 10.50
N GLN A 436 -8.90 21.56 9.65
CA GLN A 436 -9.12 20.11 9.61
C GLN A 436 -7.91 19.34 9.07
N TYR A 437 -7.08 19.98 8.25
CA TYR A 437 -5.85 19.42 7.70
C TYR A 437 -4.89 20.51 7.23
N ILE A 438 -3.62 20.16 7.06
CA ILE A 438 -2.57 21.04 6.58
C ILE A 438 -2.58 21.02 5.04
N PHE A 439 -3.30 21.98 4.43
CA PHE A 439 -3.55 22.02 2.98
C PHE A 439 -2.26 21.98 2.14
N ASP A 440 -1.23 22.71 2.56
CA ASP A 440 0.04 22.81 1.82
C ASP A 440 0.85 21.49 1.82
N GLU A 441 0.47 20.53 2.67
CA GLU A 441 1.11 19.21 2.76
C GLU A 441 0.29 18.10 2.09
N CYS A 442 -0.87 18.44 1.49
CA CYS A 442 -1.68 17.49 0.76
C CYS A 442 -1.01 17.03 -0.54
N TYR A 443 -1.14 15.75 -0.89
CA TYR A 443 -0.69 15.22 -2.18
C TYR A 443 -1.71 14.27 -2.80
N ALA A 444 -1.80 14.30 -4.12
CA ALA A 444 -2.79 13.52 -4.88
C ALA A 444 -2.48 12.01 -4.84
N VAL A 445 -3.52 11.22 -4.68
CA VAL A 445 -3.45 9.75 -4.63
C VAL A 445 -4.56 9.11 -5.45
N ASP A 446 -4.30 7.92 -5.98
CA ASP A 446 -5.34 6.99 -6.40
C ASP A 446 -5.69 6.08 -5.24
N LEU A 447 -6.98 5.86 -5.00
CA LEU A 447 -7.44 4.85 -4.06
C LEU A 447 -7.54 3.50 -4.80
N LYS A 448 -6.81 2.47 -4.38
CA LYS A 448 -6.82 1.15 -5.04
C LYS A 448 -7.44 0.08 -4.14
N LEU A 449 -8.19 -0.85 -4.74
CA LEU A 449 -8.71 -2.05 -4.08
C LEU A 449 -7.69 -3.17 -4.22
N ILE A 450 -7.17 -3.68 -3.11
CA ILE A 450 -6.24 -4.81 -3.09
C ILE A 450 -6.97 -6.03 -2.51
N GLN A 451 -6.97 -7.13 -3.25
CA GLN A 451 -7.62 -8.38 -2.84
C GLN A 451 -6.61 -9.49 -2.57
#